data_AF-A0A1B8A4D5-F1
#
_entry.id   AF-A0A1B8A4D5-F1
#
_cell.length_a   1.000
_cell.length_b   1.000
_cell.length_c   1.000
_cell.angle_alpha   90.00
_cell.angle_beta   90.00
_cell.angle_gamma   90.00
#
_symmetry.space_group_name_H-M   'P 1'
#
loop_
_entity.id
_entity.type
_entity.pdbx_description
1 polymer ?
#
loop_
_entity_poly.entity_id
_entity_poly.type
_entity_poly.pdbx_seq_one_letter_code
_entity_poly.pdbx_strand_id
1 'polypeptide(L)'
;MSSASPAPLLSEPSDKLLGSASPGSPVPAKHTLDHSLSDRAGKRAKGRTNKSTWNEARGPYEERGEKARDTSYHEIWYCKHCDSTKKPNSITTNLSRARKHLRDFHGIRVIEHVERSDLKKQQHGTITDLFGRQEERQASRDLTEEKYLANAINIPAFEEALARLLAVRNIAHTFIEYPEFHAVILSCNYMARDVLLRSRRAVPKLLKKTFAQHKQGLVKKLHNSLSSMVHFTIDMWTSSEQKAAYQAIVVHFVDAETRGVAQALLSLREFKGSHNGKLQAKAFLEVVEEYDLRGKVGYFTMDNHDANDTMLDDIAKEIDGLDPVARRLRCSGHIMNLIVQAFLFRSKAKKIQEDEREGIDEAYERLCRLSEREEGGIITKAQATEEWREFSVLGKLHNLCIYSRSSTSIYNDFKAEIGRALPRDNDTRWNSWFRLIDVAIENRAKFMDWIQENHAKIEKDALDHNDWNEL
;
A
#
# COMPACT_ATOMS: atom_id res chain seq x y z
N MET A 1 32.85 33.02 3.83
CA MET A 1 32.31 33.58 5.09
C MET A 1 31.10 32.76 5.49
N SER A 2 31.09 32.34 6.74
CA SER A 2 30.28 31.28 7.34
C SER A 2 28.84 31.68 7.67
N SER A 3 27.93 30.70 7.59
CA SER A 3 26.76 30.51 8.49
C SER A 3 26.00 29.26 7.99
N ALA A 4 26.33 28.03 8.40
CA ALA A 4 25.92 27.36 9.64
C ALA A 4 24.40 27.37 9.88
N SER A 5 23.72 26.30 9.44
CA SER A 5 22.36 25.93 9.83
C SER A 5 22.42 24.94 11.01
N PRO A 6 21.53 25.05 12.02
CA PRO A 6 21.63 24.25 13.25
C PRO A 6 21.00 22.87 13.11
N ALA A 7 21.64 21.87 13.72
CA ALA A 7 21.14 20.51 13.89
C ALA A 7 20.08 20.44 15.01
N PRO A 8 19.07 19.56 14.90
CA PRO A 8 18.12 19.33 15.99
C PRO A 8 18.68 18.36 17.03
N LEU A 9 18.72 18.83 18.29
CA LEU A 9 19.01 18.06 19.50
C LEU A 9 17.93 17.00 19.73
N LEU A 10 18.32 15.72 19.66
CA LEU A 10 17.53 14.61 20.20
C LEU A 10 18.10 14.26 21.57
N SER A 11 17.30 14.48 22.61
CA SER A 11 17.57 14.07 23.99
C SER A 11 17.40 12.57 24.17
N GLU A 12 18.41 11.91 24.72
CA GLU A 12 18.40 10.52 25.17
C GLU A 12 17.32 10.27 26.25
N PRO A 13 16.65 9.10 26.27
CA PRO A 13 15.92 8.66 27.44
C PRO A 13 16.87 7.91 28.40
N SER A 14 16.99 8.46 29.61
CA SER A 14 17.71 7.87 30.74
C SER A 14 17.14 6.52 31.13
N ASP A 15 18.02 5.52 31.20
CA ASP A 15 17.85 4.30 31.99
C ASP A 15 17.72 4.64 33.48
N LYS A 16 16.65 4.14 34.10
CA LYS A 16 16.56 3.59 35.47
C LYS A 16 15.11 3.60 35.92
N LEU A 17 14.52 2.42 36.03
CA LEU A 17 13.81 1.95 37.24
C LEU A 17 13.51 0.46 37.07
N LEU A 18 14.46 -0.36 37.54
CA LEU A 18 14.27 -1.77 37.86
C LEU A 18 13.36 -1.88 39.10
N GLY A 19 12.31 -2.68 38.98
CA GLY A 19 11.48 -3.13 40.09
C GLY A 19 10.90 -4.51 39.75
N SER A 20 11.38 -5.53 40.46
CA SER A 20 11.11 -6.97 40.33
C SER A 20 9.66 -7.40 40.56
N ALA A 21 9.17 -8.40 39.82
CA ALA A 21 8.15 -9.33 40.31
C ALA A 21 8.17 -10.69 39.56
N SER A 22 8.14 -11.76 40.35
CA SER A 22 8.26 -13.20 40.04
C SER A 22 7.12 -13.82 39.20
N PRO A 23 7.28 -15.07 38.70
CA PRO A 23 6.41 -15.67 37.68
C PRO A 23 5.23 -16.47 38.28
N GLY A 24 4.08 -16.43 37.60
CA GLY A 24 2.91 -17.24 37.99
C GLY A 24 1.75 -17.24 36.99
N SER A 25 1.69 -18.30 36.18
CA SER A 25 0.46 -18.94 35.65
C SER A 25 -0.32 -18.25 34.48
N PRO A 26 -1.21 -18.96 33.77
CA PRO A 26 -0.89 -19.89 32.69
C PRO A 26 -1.58 -19.55 31.35
N VAL A 27 -1.03 -20.12 30.27
CA VAL A 27 -1.52 -20.03 28.88
C VAL A 27 -2.90 -20.71 28.72
N PRO A 28 -3.91 -20.09 28.07
CA PRO A 28 -5.13 -20.79 27.71
C PRO A 28 -4.93 -21.62 26.44
N ALA A 29 -5.20 -22.92 26.57
CA ALA A 29 -5.16 -23.91 25.50
C ALA A 29 -6.28 -23.70 24.46
N LYS A 30 -5.96 -24.10 23.23
CA LYS A 30 -6.88 -24.25 22.09
C LYS A 30 -8.04 -25.19 22.47
N HIS A 31 -9.27 -24.70 22.43
CA HIS A 31 -10.46 -25.55 22.46
C HIS A 31 -10.92 -25.88 21.03
N THR A 32 -10.84 -27.17 20.72
CA THR A 32 -11.50 -27.87 19.62
C THR A 32 -13.01 -27.72 19.72
N LEU A 33 -13.66 -27.34 18.61
CA LEU A 33 -15.12 -27.33 18.47
C LEU A 33 -15.57 -28.74 18.11
N ASP A 34 -16.28 -29.38 19.04
CA ASP A 34 -16.98 -30.63 18.83
C ASP A 34 -18.40 -30.33 18.35
N HIS A 35 -18.79 -30.93 17.22
CA HIS A 35 -20.11 -30.78 16.64
C HIS A 35 -21.09 -31.77 17.31
N SER A 36 -22.04 -31.25 18.09
CA SER A 36 -23.25 -32.00 18.46
C SER A 36 -24.51 -31.16 18.26
N LEU A 37 -25.46 -31.76 17.55
CA LEU A 37 -26.78 -31.26 17.23
C LEU A 37 -27.73 -31.56 18.40
N SER A 38 -28.32 -30.54 19.02
CA SER A 38 -29.61 -30.67 19.71
C SER A 38 -30.26 -29.30 19.99
N ASP A 39 -31.54 -29.27 19.62
CA ASP A 39 -32.66 -28.50 20.15
C ASP A 39 -32.83 -26.99 19.90
N ARG A 40 -33.71 -26.76 18.91
CA ARG A 40 -34.52 -25.57 18.70
C ARG A 40 -35.50 -25.36 19.86
N ALA A 41 -35.34 -24.29 20.64
CA ALA A 41 -36.46 -23.46 21.14
C ALA A 41 -35.92 -22.20 21.84
N GLY A 42 -36.28 -21.01 21.32
CA GLY A 42 -35.99 -19.73 21.98
C GLY A 42 -35.50 -18.62 21.04
N LYS A 43 -36.33 -18.20 20.08
CA LYS A 43 -36.05 -16.97 19.33
C LYS A 43 -36.21 -15.76 20.26
N ARG A 44 -35.10 -15.21 20.77
CA ARG A 44 -35.04 -13.85 21.32
C ARG A 44 -35.54 -12.87 20.26
N ALA A 45 -36.63 -12.14 20.55
CA ALA A 45 -37.10 -11.04 19.71
C ALA A 45 -36.01 -9.96 19.64
N LYS A 46 -35.39 -9.77 18.46
CA LYS A 46 -34.46 -8.66 18.23
C LYS A 46 -35.26 -7.35 18.32
N GLY A 47 -34.95 -6.53 19.32
CA GLY A 47 -35.51 -5.19 19.43
C GLY A 47 -35.27 -4.37 18.17
N ARG A 48 -36.25 -3.55 17.79
CA ARG A 48 -36.20 -2.70 16.59
C ARG A 48 -35.03 -1.70 16.71
N THR A 49 -34.11 -1.71 15.75
CA THR A 49 -33.11 -0.64 15.59
C THR A 49 -33.80 0.65 15.15
N ASN A 50 -33.20 1.82 15.40
CA ASN A 50 -33.74 3.11 14.94
C ASN A 50 -35.06 3.54 15.61
N LYS A 51 -35.22 3.19 16.90
CA LYS A 51 -36.43 3.44 17.70
C LYS A 51 -36.94 4.87 17.59
N SER A 52 -36.07 5.87 17.71
CA SER A 52 -36.45 7.29 17.66
C SER A 52 -37.11 7.68 16.33
N THR A 53 -36.65 7.12 15.21
CA THR A 53 -37.27 7.38 13.89
C THR A 53 -38.62 6.66 13.78
N TRP A 54 -38.72 5.46 14.34
CA TRP A 54 -39.96 4.69 14.36
C TRP A 54 -41.01 5.20 15.36
N ASN A 55 -40.62 5.93 16.40
CA ASN A 55 -41.55 6.63 17.31
C ASN A 55 -42.29 7.79 16.62
N GLU A 56 -41.74 8.28 15.50
CA GLU A 56 -42.38 9.26 14.62
C GLU A 56 -43.23 8.59 13.54
N ALA A 57 -43.36 7.26 13.56
CA ALA A 57 -44.18 6.50 12.64
C ALA A 57 -45.56 6.20 13.23
N ARG A 58 -46.59 6.18 12.39
CA ARG A 58 -47.91 5.59 12.70
C ARG A 58 -48.05 4.20 12.06
N GLY A 59 -49.05 3.44 12.51
CA GLY A 59 -49.48 2.22 11.84
C GLY A 59 -50.18 2.51 10.49
N PRO A 60 -50.24 1.52 9.58
CA PRO A 60 -51.00 1.65 8.35
C PRO A 60 -52.50 1.75 8.64
N TYR A 61 -53.22 2.58 7.88
CA TYR A 61 -54.68 2.64 7.92
C TYR A 61 -55.29 1.60 6.97
N GLU A 62 -56.03 0.63 7.51
CA GLU A 62 -56.73 -0.39 6.73
C GLU A 62 -57.75 0.24 5.76
N GLU A 63 -58.47 1.28 6.20
CA GLU A 63 -59.45 2.04 5.42
C GLU A 63 -58.85 2.71 4.16
N ARG A 64 -57.53 2.93 4.13
CA ARG A 64 -56.81 3.53 2.99
C ARG A 64 -56.03 2.50 2.15
N GLY A 65 -56.17 1.21 2.48
CA GLY A 65 -55.43 0.12 1.81
C GLY A 65 -53.92 0.14 2.05
N GLU A 66 -53.46 0.79 3.13
CA GLU A 66 -52.03 0.90 3.44
C GLU A 66 -51.47 -0.44 3.94
N LYS A 67 -50.30 -0.83 3.45
CA LYS A 67 -49.65 -2.10 3.82
C LYS A 67 -48.57 -1.87 4.86
N ALA A 68 -48.41 -2.77 5.82
CA ALA A 68 -47.31 -2.71 6.79
C ALA A 68 -45.93 -2.91 6.13
N ARG A 69 -45.88 -3.62 4.99
CA ARG A 69 -44.67 -3.95 4.26
C ARG A 69 -44.84 -3.76 2.75
N ASP A 70 -43.74 -3.46 2.07
CA ASP A 70 -43.69 -3.40 0.61
C ASP A 70 -43.65 -4.81 -0.01
N THR A 71 -43.67 -4.89 -1.35
CA THR A 71 -43.57 -6.16 -2.10
C THR A 71 -42.25 -6.91 -1.88
N SER A 72 -41.22 -6.22 -1.37
CA SER A 72 -39.91 -6.76 -1.02
C SER A 72 -39.76 -7.04 0.49
N TYR A 73 -40.87 -7.09 1.23
CA TYR A 73 -40.93 -7.35 2.67
C TYR A 73 -40.26 -6.30 3.57
N HIS A 74 -39.92 -5.12 3.07
CA HIS A 74 -39.44 -4.01 3.91
C HIS A 74 -40.59 -3.34 4.66
N GLU A 75 -40.37 -3.00 5.93
CA GLU A 75 -41.37 -2.26 6.72
C GLU A 75 -41.53 -0.84 6.17
N ILE A 76 -42.79 -0.46 5.94
CA ILE A 76 -43.13 0.88 5.45
C ILE A 76 -43.28 1.81 6.65
N TRP A 77 -42.55 2.92 6.63
CA TRP A 77 -42.66 4.00 7.59
C TRP A 77 -43.73 4.98 7.12
N TYR A 78 -44.73 5.22 7.96
CA TYR A 78 -45.81 6.18 7.75
C TYR A 78 -45.66 7.34 8.72
N CYS A 79 -45.58 8.58 8.24
CA CYS A 79 -45.44 9.75 9.11
C CYS A 79 -46.66 9.92 10.03
N LYS A 80 -46.44 10.04 11.35
CA LYS A 80 -47.52 10.30 12.32
C LYS A 80 -48.10 11.71 12.26
N HIS A 81 -47.39 12.65 11.65
CA HIS A 81 -47.74 14.08 11.60
C HIS A 81 -48.38 14.50 10.27
N CYS A 82 -48.65 13.54 9.39
CA CYS A 82 -49.26 13.79 8.09
C CYS A 82 -50.61 13.07 7.98
N ASP A 83 -51.69 13.84 7.84
CA ASP A 83 -53.04 13.30 7.60
C ASP A 83 -53.30 12.90 6.15
N SER A 84 -52.47 13.36 5.21
CA SER A 84 -52.59 13.03 3.78
C SER A 84 -51.30 12.49 3.18
N THR A 85 -51.43 11.55 2.24
CA THR A 85 -50.34 10.89 1.50
C THR A 85 -49.66 11.78 0.45
N LYS A 86 -50.00 13.08 0.42
CA LYS A 86 -49.58 14.01 -0.64
C LYS A 86 -48.22 14.68 -0.41
N LYS A 87 -47.60 14.53 0.77
CA LYS A 87 -46.28 15.13 1.04
C LYS A 87 -45.15 14.17 0.63
N PRO A 88 -44.08 14.65 -0.02
CA PRO A 88 -42.95 13.82 -0.41
C PRO A 88 -42.35 13.04 0.78
N ASN A 89 -42.19 11.74 0.61
CA ASN A 89 -41.64 10.81 1.61
C ASN A 89 -42.43 10.73 2.93
N SER A 90 -43.71 11.13 2.97
CA SER A 90 -44.60 10.86 4.12
C SER A 90 -44.88 9.37 4.30
N ILE A 91 -44.64 8.58 3.25
CA ILE A 91 -44.65 7.11 3.23
C ILE A 91 -43.35 6.68 2.57
N THR A 92 -42.52 5.89 3.27
CA THR A 92 -41.24 5.43 2.70
C THR A 92 -40.72 4.19 3.41
N THR A 93 -39.97 3.34 2.70
CA THR A 93 -39.19 2.24 3.30
C THR A 93 -37.77 2.68 3.69
N ASN A 94 -37.39 3.92 3.36
CA ASN A 94 -36.06 4.45 3.63
C ASN A 94 -36.07 5.46 4.80
N LEU A 95 -35.53 5.06 5.95
CA LEU A 95 -35.50 5.89 7.16
C LEU A 95 -34.69 7.19 7.01
N SER A 96 -33.74 7.28 6.08
CA SER A 96 -33.04 8.55 5.80
C SER A 96 -33.96 9.56 5.11
N ARG A 97 -34.86 9.07 4.23
CA ARG A 97 -35.90 9.89 3.60
C ARG A 97 -36.98 10.28 4.60
N ALA A 98 -37.34 9.38 5.52
CA ALA A 98 -38.25 9.68 6.63
C ALA A 98 -37.71 10.81 7.52
N ARG A 99 -36.43 10.74 7.94
CA ARG A 99 -35.81 11.82 8.72
C ARG A 99 -35.70 13.13 7.96
N LYS A 100 -35.46 13.08 6.65
CA LYS A 100 -35.50 14.28 5.80
C LYS A 100 -36.90 14.88 5.77
N HIS A 101 -37.93 14.07 5.58
CA HIS A 101 -39.33 14.50 5.62
C HIS A 101 -39.71 15.17 6.96
N LEU A 102 -39.36 14.54 8.08
CA LEU A 102 -39.60 15.09 9.42
C LEU A 102 -38.93 16.46 9.62
N ARG A 103 -37.71 16.65 9.10
CA ARG A 103 -37.04 17.96 9.16
C ARG A 103 -37.71 18.99 8.26
N ASP A 104 -37.92 18.64 6.99
CA ASP A 104 -38.32 19.59 5.96
C ASP A 104 -39.78 20.04 6.11
N PHE A 105 -40.67 19.16 6.62
CA PHE A 105 -42.11 19.42 6.70
C PHE A 105 -42.67 19.55 8.11
N HIS A 106 -41.93 19.11 9.13
CA HIS A 106 -42.38 19.13 10.53
C HIS A 106 -41.37 19.80 11.48
N GLY A 107 -40.19 20.20 11.01
CA GLY A 107 -39.13 20.75 11.87
C GLY A 107 -38.56 19.76 12.89
N ILE A 108 -38.89 18.46 12.78
CA ILE A 108 -38.50 17.42 13.74
C ILE A 108 -37.17 16.81 13.31
N ARG A 109 -36.12 17.06 14.10
CA ARG A 109 -34.79 16.47 13.90
C ARG A 109 -34.62 15.25 14.80
N VAL A 110 -34.89 14.07 14.25
CA VAL A 110 -34.65 12.80 14.95
C VAL A 110 -33.15 12.47 15.00
N ILE A 111 -32.61 12.36 16.20
CA ILE A 111 -31.24 11.90 16.46
C ILE A 111 -31.31 10.43 16.90
N GLU A 112 -30.55 9.57 16.24
CA GLU A 112 -30.41 8.17 16.63
C GLU A 112 -29.20 7.99 17.54
N HIS A 113 -29.44 7.48 18.75
CA HIS A 113 -28.38 6.93 19.58
C HIS A 113 -28.03 5.55 19.03
N VAL A 114 -26.97 5.47 18.22
CA VAL A 114 -26.41 4.19 17.80
C VAL A 114 -25.63 3.63 19.00
N GLU A 115 -26.13 2.58 19.62
CA GLU A 115 -25.38 1.82 20.63
C GLU A 115 -24.11 1.25 19.98
N ARG A 116 -22.97 1.90 20.23
CA ARG A 116 -21.62 1.39 19.93
C ARG A 116 -21.00 0.85 21.21
N SER A 117 -20.08 -0.11 21.08
CA SER A 117 -19.40 -0.77 22.21
C SER A 117 -18.80 0.23 23.21
N ASP A 118 -18.86 -0.09 24.50
CA ASP A 118 -18.59 0.85 25.60
C ASP A 118 -17.15 1.40 25.63
N LEU A 119 -16.17 0.65 25.11
CA LEU A 119 -14.79 1.12 24.93
C LEU A 119 -14.67 2.27 23.93
N LYS A 120 -15.49 2.28 22.86
CA LYS A 120 -15.53 3.41 21.93
C LYS A 120 -16.29 4.60 22.54
N LYS A 121 -17.28 4.38 23.41
CA LYS A 121 -18.01 5.46 24.10
C LYS A 121 -17.10 6.29 25.01
N GLN A 122 -16.20 5.67 25.77
CA GLN A 122 -15.30 6.40 26.66
C GLN A 122 -14.36 7.34 25.90
N GLN A 123 -13.74 6.89 24.80
CA GLN A 123 -12.85 7.75 24.00
C GLN A 123 -13.60 8.78 23.13
N HIS A 124 -14.71 8.40 22.48
CA HIS A 124 -15.53 9.36 21.70
C HIS A 124 -16.21 10.38 22.61
N GLY A 125 -16.71 9.97 23.77
CA GLY A 125 -17.38 10.83 24.74
C GLY A 125 -16.42 11.93 25.18
N THR A 126 -15.30 11.58 25.78
CA THR A 126 -14.33 12.52 26.36
C THR A 126 -13.87 13.61 25.39
N ILE A 127 -13.58 13.29 24.12
CA ILE A 127 -13.12 14.27 23.12
C ILE A 127 -14.27 15.09 22.54
N THR A 128 -15.44 14.48 22.31
CA THR A 128 -16.62 15.22 21.81
C THR A 128 -17.18 16.15 22.88
N ASP A 129 -17.03 15.80 24.16
CA ASP A 129 -17.44 16.59 25.34
C ASP A 129 -16.43 17.73 25.62
N LEU A 130 -15.12 17.49 25.42
CA LEU A 130 -14.07 18.52 25.56
C LEU A 130 -14.23 19.70 24.58
N PHE A 131 -14.75 19.45 23.38
CA PHE A 131 -15.05 20.50 22.38
C PHE A 131 -16.55 20.81 22.25
N GLY A 132 -17.39 20.05 22.94
CA GLY A 132 -18.84 20.10 22.85
C GLY A 132 -19.45 20.34 24.21
N ARG A 133 -19.35 21.58 24.72
CA ARG A 133 -20.39 22.12 25.62
C ARG A 133 -21.70 22.30 24.84
N GLN A 134 -22.27 21.17 24.40
CA GLN A 134 -23.45 21.09 23.56
C GLN A 134 -24.72 21.45 24.32
N GLU A 135 -24.72 21.35 25.64
CA GLU A 135 -25.86 21.68 26.49
C GLU A 135 -26.00 23.20 26.71
N GLU A 136 -24.89 23.95 26.80
CA GLU A 136 -24.93 25.42 26.98
C GLU A 136 -25.39 26.18 25.70
N ARG A 137 -25.14 25.64 24.49
CA ARG A 137 -25.53 26.29 23.22
C ARG A 137 -26.98 26.07 22.78
N GLN A 138 -27.67 25.05 23.29
CA GLN A 138 -29.05 24.77 22.86
C GLN A 138 -30.05 25.83 23.33
N ALA A 139 -29.73 26.56 24.40
CA ALA A 139 -30.56 27.64 24.94
C ALA A 139 -30.46 28.97 24.16
N SER A 140 -29.48 29.14 23.24
CA SER A 140 -29.25 30.40 22.50
C SER A 140 -28.90 30.20 21.01
N ARG A 141 -29.62 29.31 20.30
CA ARG A 141 -29.32 29.03 18.88
C ARG A 141 -29.75 30.19 17.97
N ASP A 142 -28.79 30.91 17.41
CA ASP A 142 -29.04 31.80 16.27
C ASP A 142 -29.09 30.99 14.97
N LEU A 143 -30.30 30.77 14.46
CA LEU A 143 -30.55 30.04 13.22
C LEU A 143 -29.92 30.74 12.00
N THR A 144 -29.74 32.05 12.07
CA THR A 144 -29.13 32.85 11.00
C THR A 144 -27.64 32.55 10.94
N GLU A 145 -26.96 32.58 12.09
CA GLU A 145 -25.55 32.23 12.23
C GLU A 145 -25.28 30.79 11.76
N GLU A 146 -26.09 29.82 12.21
CA GLU A 146 -25.96 28.42 11.79
C GLU A 146 -26.04 28.27 10.27
N LYS A 147 -26.95 29.01 9.61
CA LYS A 147 -27.09 29.00 8.16
C LYS A 147 -25.86 29.60 7.46
N TYR A 148 -25.32 30.70 7.97
CA TYR A 148 -24.09 31.30 7.43
C TYR A 148 -22.90 30.35 7.57
N LEU A 149 -22.71 29.76 8.76
CA LEU A 149 -21.62 28.83 9.03
C LEU A 149 -21.72 27.55 8.21
N ALA A 150 -22.92 27.03 7.96
CA ALA A 150 -23.13 25.88 7.09
C ALA A 150 -22.79 26.22 5.61
N ASN A 151 -23.20 27.40 5.14
CA ASN A 151 -22.93 27.86 3.78
C ASN A 151 -21.45 28.22 3.55
N ALA A 152 -20.72 28.58 4.59
CA ALA A 152 -19.28 28.86 4.51
C ALA A 152 -18.42 27.60 4.22
N ILE A 153 -18.99 26.39 4.37
CA ILE A 153 -18.25 25.15 4.18
C ILE A 153 -18.15 24.83 2.69
N ASN A 154 -16.95 24.98 2.13
CA ASN A 154 -16.67 24.52 0.78
C ASN A 154 -16.49 22.99 0.75
N ILE A 155 -17.60 22.26 0.57
CA ILE A 155 -17.63 20.79 0.55
C ILE A 155 -16.69 20.22 -0.54
N PRO A 156 -16.71 20.71 -1.80
CA PRO A 156 -15.78 20.22 -2.82
C PRO A 156 -14.30 20.36 -2.43
N ALA A 157 -13.90 21.52 -1.89
CA ALA A 157 -12.52 21.75 -1.47
C ALA A 157 -12.13 20.87 -0.28
N PHE A 158 -13.05 20.66 0.67
CA PHE A 158 -12.85 19.74 1.79
C PHE A 158 -12.66 18.29 1.32
N GLU A 159 -13.53 17.81 0.42
CA GLU A 159 -13.42 16.46 -0.17
C GLU A 159 -12.08 16.26 -0.90
N GLU A 160 -11.67 17.24 -1.72
CA GLU A 160 -10.38 17.23 -2.43
C GLU A 160 -9.18 17.22 -1.46
N ALA A 161 -9.18 18.09 -0.45
CA ALA A 161 -8.12 18.16 0.54
C ALA A 161 -8.01 16.86 1.36
N LEU A 162 -9.15 16.29 1.76
CA LEU A 162 -9.19 15.02 2.49
C LEU A 162 -8.69 13.86 1.62
N ALA A 163 -9.11 13.79 0.35
CA ALA A 163 -8.64 12.77 -0.59
C ALA A 163 -7.11 12.84 -0.76
N ARG A 164 -6.57 14.06 -0.94
CA ARG A 164 -5.12 14.27 -1.02
C ARG A 164 -4.39 13.89 0.25
N LEU A 165 -4.90 14.28 1.41
CA LEU A 165 -4.31 13.91 2.70
C LEU A 165 -4.20 12.39 2.82
N LEU A 166 -5.29 11.67 2.53
CA LEU A 166 -5.33 10.21 2.59
C LEU A 166 -4.35 9.57 1.60
N ALA A 167 -4.32 10.03 0.35
CA ALA A 167 -3.50 9.46 -0.70
C ALA A 167 -2.00 9.79 -0.53
N VAL A 168 -1.65 11.06 -0.37
CA VAL A 168 -0.26 11.54 -0.33
C VAL A 168 0.46 11.11 0.92
N ARG A 169 -0.24 11.02 2.06
CA ARG A 169 0.34 10.57 3.33
C ARG A 169 0.16 9.07 3.58
N ASN A 170 -0.40 8.34 2.62
CA ASN A 170 -0.68 6.91 2.74
C ASN A 170 -1.41 6.55 4.06
N ILE A 171 -2.44 7.32 4.39
CA ILE A 171 -3.16 7.18 5.66
C ILE A 171 -4.24 6.10 5.52
N ALA A 172 -4.31 5.22 6.51
CA ALA A 172 -5.33 4.18 6.59
C ALA A 172 -6.75 4.77 6.53
N HIS A 173 -7.67 4.12 5.81
CA HIS A 173 -9.05 4.60 5.66
C HIS A 173 -9.83 4.72 6.98
N THR A 174 -9.36 4.07 8.05
CA THR A 174 -9.93 4.18 9.41
C THR A 174 -9.68 5.54 10.06
N PHE A 175 -8.71 6.32 9.57
CA PHE A 175 -8.39 7.65 10.09
C PHE A 175 -9.59 8.59 10.16
N ILE A 176 -10.45 8.55 9.14
CA ILE A 176 -11.67 9.37 9.09
C ILE A 176 -12.68 9.01 10.17
N GLU A 177 -12.51 7.89 10.88
CA GLU A 177 -13.40 7.48 11.98
C GLU A 177 -12.89 7.94 13.36
N TYR A 178 -11.69 8.54 13.43
CA TYR A 178 -11.10 9.00 14.68
C TYR A 178 -11.80 10.25 15.23
N PRO A 179 -12.25 10.22 16.50
CA PRO A 179 -12.89 11.37 17.12
C PRO A 179 -11.98 12.59 17.22
N GLU A 180 -10.67 12.41 17.37
CA GLU A 180 -9.65 13.47 17.39
C GLU A 180 -9.67 14.25 16.08
N PHE A 181 -9.72 13.55 14.95
CA PHE A 181 -9.83 14.17 13.64
C PHE A 181 -11.15 14.95 13.51
N HIS A 182 -12.27 14.39 13.98
CA HIS A 182 -13.55 15.11 13.98
C HIS A 182 -13.50 16.35 14.87
N ALA A 183 -12.88 16.28 16.04
CA ALA A 183 -12.75 17.40 16.97
C ALA A 183 -11.95 18.55 16.35
N VAL A 184 -10.84 18.27 15.67
CA VAL A 184 -10.07 19.30 14.94
C VAL A 184 -10.96 20.02 13.93
N ILE A 185 -11.71 19.29 13.09
CA ILE A 185 -12.58 19.93 12.09
C ILE A 185 -13.73 20.72 12.76
N LEU A 186 -14.35 20.17 13.80
CA LEU A 186 -15.45 20.81 14.51
C LEU A 186 -15.00 22.03 15.33
N SER A 187 -13.73 22.10 15.75
CA SER A 187 -13.15 23.28 16.40
C SER A 187 -13.06 24.47 15.45
N CYS A 188 -12.84 24.23 14.15
CA CYS A 188 -12.84 25.27 13.13
C CYS A 188 -14.26 25.71 12.75
N ASN A 189 -15.19 24.77 12.59
CA ASN A 189 -16.59 25.05 12.30
C ASN A 189 -17.50 23.92 12.80
N TYR A 190 -18.28 24.19 13.85
CA TYR A 190 -19.16 23.19 14.46
C TYR A 190 -20.30 22.74 13.54
N MET A 191 -20.59 23.48 12.46
CA MET A 191 -21.58 23.10 11.45
C MET A 191 -21.06 22.09 10.43
N ALA A 192 -19.77 21.74 10.45
CA ALA A 192 -19.19 20.71 9.59
C ALA A 192 -19.63 19.28 9.93
N ARG A 193 -20.45 19.08 10.97
CA ARG A 193 -20.90 17.76 11.46
C ARG A 193 -21.48 16.86 10.35
N ASP A 194 -22.22 17.46 9.43
CA ASP A 194 -22.92 16.78 8.33
C ASP A 194 -22.05 16.58 7.07
N VAL A 195 -20.89 17.25 7.00
CA VAL A 195 -19.89 17.13 5.91
C VAL A 195 -18.84 16.06 6.22
N LEU A 196 -18.61 15.76 7.50
CA LEU A 196 -17.66 14.74 7.94
C LEU A 196 -18.00 13.35 7.39
N LEU A 197 -17.06 12.75 6.67
CA LEU A 197 -17.08 11.33 6.34
C LEU A 197 -16.84 10.51 7.61
N ARG A 198 -17.81 9.65 7.97
CA ARG A 198 -17.78 8.86 9.23
C ARG A 198 -17.66 7.36 9.01
N SER A 199 -17.40 6.94 7.78
CA SER A 199 -17.33 5.53 7.41
C SER A 199 -16.14 5.31 6.49
N ARG A 200 -15.21 4.45 6.91
CA ARG A 200 -14.04 4.06 6.09
C ARG A 200 -14.46 3.49 4.73
N ARG A 201 -15.68 2.97 4.62
CA ARG A 201 -16.27 2.44 3.37
C ARG A 201 -16.58 3.53 2.34
N ALA A 202 -16.68 4.80 2.76
CA ALA A 202 -16.90 5.92 1.86
C ALA A 202 -15.60 6.47 1.25
N VAL A 203 -14.45 6.20 1.88
CA VAL A 203 -13.12 6.66 1.42
C VAL A 203 -12.80 6.16 0.01
N PRO A 204 -12.96 4.88 -0.36
CA PRO A 204 -12.69 4.43 -1.72
C PRO A 204 -13.50 5.17 -2.78
N LYS A 205 -14.76 5.54 -2.47
CA LYS A 205 -15.60 6.32 -3.39
C LYS A 205 -15.08 7.74 -3.56
N LEU A 206 -14.66 8.38 -2.47
CA LEU A 206 -14.02 9.70 -2.49
C LEU A 206 -12.73 9.67 -3.32
N LEU A 207 -11.84 8.71 -3.06
CA LEU A 207 -10.58 8.56 -3.77
C LEU A 207 -10.81 8.29 -5.26
N LYS A 208 -11.75 7.41 -5.62
CA LYS A 208 -12.09 7.12 -7.02
C LYS A 208 -12.62 8.35 -7.76
N LYS A 209 -13.51 9.13 -7.13
CA LYS A 209 -14.04 10.39 -7.69
C LYS A 209 -12.90 11.38 -7.93
N THR A 210 -12.05 11.58 -6.93
CA THR A 210 -10.92 12.51 -6.97
C THR A 210 -9.89 12.09 -8.02
N PHE A 211 -9.54 10.80 -8.06
CA PHE A 211 -8.67 10.23 -9.08
C PHE A 211 -9.17 10.49 -10.50
N ALA A 212 -10.47 10.29 -10.77
CA ALA A 212 -11.04 10.55 -12.09
C ALA A 212 -10.90 12.02 -12.52
N GLN A 213 -11.04 12.96 -11.58
CA GLN A 213 -10.84 14.39 -11.82
C GLN A 213 -9.36 14.71 -12.12
N HIS A 214 -8.43 14.22 -11.29
CA HIS A 214 -6.99 14.42 -11.51
C HIS A 214 -6.51 13.78 -12.80
N LYS A 215 -7.04 12.60 -13.14
CA LYS A 215 -6.74 11.91 -14.40
C LYS A 215 -7.14 12.76 -15.61
N GLN A 216 -8.32 13.38 -15.61
CA GLN A 216 -8.72 14.29 -16.70
C GLN A 216 -7.78 15.49 -16.81
N GLY A 217 -7.33 16.04 -15.69
CA GLY A 217 -6.30 17.10 -15.67
C GLY A 217 -4.97 16.63 -16.26
N LEU A 218 -4.54 15.42 -15.92
CA LEU A 218 -3.31 14.81 -16.44
C LEU A 218 -3.39 14.56 -17.95
N VAL A 219 -4.50 14.02 -18.46
CA VAL A 219 -4.70 13.84 -19.92
C VAL A 219 -4.51 15.16 -20.67
N LYS A 220 -5.12 16.25 -20.17
CA LYS A 220 -4.92 17.59 -20.74
C LYS A 220 -3.45 18.04 -20.71
N LYS A 221 -2.73 17.79 -19.60
CA LYS A 221 -1.30 18.10 -19.50
C LYS A 221 -0.45 17.32 -20.50
N LEU A 222 -0.74 16.03 -20.69
CA LEU A 222 -0.02 15.18 -21.65
C LEU A 222 -0.29 15.62 -23.10
N HIS A 223 -1.54 15.96 -23.42
CA HIS A 223 -1.90 16.50 -24.72
C HIS A 223 -1.29 17.89 -24.98
N ASN A 224 -1.13 18.70 -23.95
CA ASN A 224 -0.51 20.02 -24.08
C ASN A 224 1.02 20.01 -23.92
N SER A 225 1.64 18.84 -23.74
CA SER A 225 3.10 18.75 -23.63
C SER A 225 3.80 19.39 -24.83
N LEU A 226 4.96 20.01 -24.59
CA LEU A 226 5.68 20.78 -25.61
C LEU A 226 6.28 19.90 -26.72
N SER A 227 6.57 18.64 -26.39
CA SER A 227 7.06 17.64 -27.32
C SER A 227 5.89 17.01 -28.07
N SER A 228 6.11 16.66 -29.34
CA SER A 228 5.16 15.83 -30.10
C SER A 228 5.02 14.43 -29.51
N MET A 229 6.02 13.97 -28.75
CA MET A 229 6.09 12.66 -28.13
C MET A 229 6.21 12.73 -26.61
N VAL A 230 5.61 11.76 -25.93
CA VAL A 230 5.83 11.45 -24.52
C VAL A 230 6.54 10.10 -24.41
N HIS A 231 7.40 9.97 -23.40
CA HIS A 231 8.27 8.80 -23.25
C HIS A 231 7.83 7.98 -22.05
N PHE A 232 8.21 6.71 -21.98
CA PHE A 232 7.74 5.79 -20.97
C PHE A 232 8.90 5.10 -20.27
N THR A 233 8.79 4.89 -18.97
CA THR A 233 9.55 3.87 -18.27
C THR A 233 8.58 2.78 -17.85
N ILE A 234 8.90 1.54 -18.19
CA ILE A 234 8.06 0.38 -17.88
C ILE A 234 8.89 -0.57 -17.04
N ASP A 235 8.34 -0.94 -15.89
CA ASP A 235 8.96 -1.87 -14.96
C ASP A 235 7.96 -2.96 -14.59
N MET A 236 8.47 -4.18 -14.42
CA MET A 236 7.68 -5.36 -14.11
C MET A 236 8.38 -6.13 -13.01
N TRP A 237 7.65 -6.43 -11.93
CA TRP A 237 8.16 -7.26 -10.86
C TRP A 237 7.06 -8.13 -10.27
N THR A 238 7.49 -9.20 -9.59
CA THR A 238 6.60 -10.06 -8.81
C THR A 238 6.83 -9.81 -7.33
N SER A 239 5.77 -9.44 -6.63
CA SER A 239 5.78 -9.36 -5.17
C SER A 239 5.79 -10.77 -4.59
N SER A 240 6.88 -11.16 -3.94
CA SER A 240 7.03 -12.47 -3.30
C SER A 240 6.00 -12.71 -2.20
N GLU A 241 5.70 -11.67 -1.41
CA GLU A 241 4.75 -11.74 -0.29
C GLU A 241 3.31 -11.96 -0.78
N GLN A 242 2.90 -11.22 -1.81
CA GLN A 242 1.52 -11.25 -2.31
C GLN A 242 1.31 -12.26 -3.43
N LYS A 243 2.40 -12.85 -3.95
CA LYS A 243 2.42 -13.70 -5.16
C LYS A 243 1.68 -13.03 -6.33
N ALA A 244 1.88 -11.73 -6.46
CA ALA A 244 1.20 -10.88 -7.43
C ALA A 244 2.22 -10.15 -8.29
N ALA A 245 2.03 -10.18 -9.60
CA ALA A 245 2.82 -9.44 -10.55
C ALA A 245 2.28 -8.02 -10.72
N TYR A 246 3.16 -7.06 -10.95
CA TYR A 246 2.80 -5.66 -11.18
C TYR A 246 3.55 -5.13 -12.38
N GLN A 247 2.84 -4.39 -13.24
CA GLN A 247 3.46 -3.61 -14.30
C GLN A 247 3.25 -2.12 -14.00
N ALA A 248 4.34 -1.41 -13.76
CA ALA A 248 4.34 0.04 -13.63
C ALA A 248 4.57 0.66 -15.01
N ILE A 249 3.70 1.60 -15.39
CA ILE A 249 3.86 2.41 -16.60
C ILE A 249 3.91 3.87 -16.14
N VAL A 250 5.08 4.48 -16.28
CA VAL A 250 5.30 5.89 -15.97
C VAL A 250 5.55 6.64 -17.26
N VAL A 251 4.84 7.75 -17.45
CA VAL A 251 5.05 8.65 -18.58
C VAL A 251 5.95 9.81 -18.18
N HIS A 252 6.79 10.25 -19.11
CA HIS A 252 7.72 11.35 -19.00
C HIS A 252 7.44 12.34 -20.14
N PHE A 253 7.31 13.62 -19.81
CA PHE A 253 6.93 14.65 -20.76
C PHE A 253 7.48 16.02 -20.35
N VAL A 254 7.53 16.95 -21.30
CA VAL A 254 7.87 18.35 -21.00
C VAL A 254 6.57 19.11 -20.75
N ASP A 255 6.35 19.52 -19.50
CA ASP A 255 5.14 20.22 -19.08
C ASP A 255 5.15 21.66 -19.62
N ALA A 256 4.06 22.04 -20.29
CA ALA A 256 3.97 23.30 -21.01
C ALA A 256 3.98 24.54 -20.08
N GLU A 257 3.45 24.36 -18.88
CA GLU A 257 3.28 25.41 -17.88
C GLU A 257 4.60 25.69 -17.16
N THR A 258 5.27 24.64 -16.69
CA THR A 258 6.54 24.72 -15.94
C THR A 258 7.76 24.80 -16.84
N ARG A 259 7.63 24.45 -18.13
CA ARG A 259 8.74 24.26 -19.09
C ARG A 259 9.78 23.20 -18.67
N GLY A 260 9.49 22.44 -17.61
CA GLY A 260 10.36 21.41 -17.06
C GLY A 260 9.95 20.00 -17.48
N VAL A 261 10.85 19.04 -17.25
CA VAL A 261 10.51 17.61 -17.35
C VAL A 261 9.61 17.24 -16.17
N ALA A 262 8.50 16.60 -16.49
CA ALA A 262 7.54 16.07 -15.54
C ALA A 262 7.33 14.57 -15.80
N GLN A 263 6.89 13.86 -14.76
CA GLN A 263 6.55 12.45 -14.85
C GLN A 263 5.24 12.16 -14.11
N ALA A 264 4.52 11.12 -14.56
CA ALA A 264 3.32 10.65 -13.91
C ALA A 264 3.17 9.13 -14.03
N LEU A 265 2.75 8.48 -12.94
CA LEU A 265 2.38 7.07 -12.95
C LEU A 265 1.01 6.91 -13.62
N LEU A 266 0.98 6.29 -14.80
CA LEU A 266 -0.26 6.04 -15.54
C LEU A 266 -0.97 4.78 -15.06
N SER A 267 -0.20 3.74 -14.72
CA SER A 267 -0.72 2.44 -14.30
C SER A 267 0.25 1.74 -13.34
N LEU A 268 -0.33 1.10 -12.33
CA LEU A 268 0.30 0.15 -11.41
C LEU A 268 -0.71 -0.96 -11.10
N ARG A 269 -1.28 -1.53 -12.16
CA ARG A 269 -2.28 -2.60 -12.02
C ARG A 269 -1.58 -3.90 -11.69
N GLU A 270 -2.25 -4.73 -10.90
CA GLU A 270 -1.90 -6.14 -10.80
C GLU A 270 -1.95 -6.76 -12.20
N PHE A 271 -0.84 -7.35 -12.61
CA PHE A 271 -0.67 -7.99 -13.90
C PHE A 271 -1.14 -9.45 -13.79
N LYS A 272 -2.18 -9.80 -14.54
CA LYS A 272 -2.79 -11.13 -14.50
C LYS A 272 -2.34 -11.94 -15.72
N GLY A 273 -1.58 -13.00 -15.50
CA GLY A 273 -1.14 -13.91 -16.56
C GLY A 273 0.35 -14.26 -16.45
N SER A 274 0.87 -14.97 -17.45
CA SER A 274 2.31 -15.22 -17.55
C SER A 274 3.05 -13.94 -17.96
N HIS A 275 4.28 -13.76 -17.49
CA HIS A 275 5.15 -12.59 -17.74
C HIS A 275 5.66 -12.50 -19.18
N ASN A 276 4.84 -12.85 -20.18
CA ASN A 276 5.23 -12.78 -21.59
C ASN A 276 5.05 -11.36 -22.16
N GLY A 277 5.90 -10.98 -23.12
CA GLY A 277 5.88 -9.65 -23.74
C GLY A 277 4.55 -9.28 -24.40
N LYS A 278 3.81 -10.27 -24.93
CA LYS A 278 2.48 -10.09 -25.57
C LYS A 278 1.45 -9.49 -24.62
N LEU A 279 1.32 -10.07 -23.43
CA LEU A 279 0.36 -9.58 -22.43
C LEU A 279 0.79 -8.22 -21.89
N GLN A 280 2.11 -7.97 -21.80
CA GLN A 280 2.65 -6.68 -21.41
C GLN A 280 2.31 -5.59 -22.44
N ALA A 281 2.45 -5.89 -23.73
CA ALA A 281 2.08 -4.99 -24.83
C ALA A 281 0.59 -4.64 -24.76
N LYS A 282 -0.27 -5.65 -24.57
CA LYS A 282 -1.72 -5.44 -24.42
C LYS A 282 -2.04 -4.51 -23.25
N ALA A 283 -1.46 -4.76 -22.08
CA ALA A 283 -1.68 -3.92 -20.90
C ALA A 283 -1.21 -2.47 -21.12
N PHE A 284 -0.09 -2.28 -21.81
CA PHE A 284 0.39 -0.95 -22.20
C PHE A 284 -0.57 -0.26 -23.18
N LEU A 285 -1.03 -0.95 -24.22
CA LEU A 285 -1.95 -0.40 -25.22
C LEU A 285 -3.31 0.00 -24.61
N GLU A 286 -3.81 -0.76 -23.63
CA GLU A 286 -5.00 -0.39 -22.86
C GLU A 286 -4.79 0.93 -22.10
N VAL A 287 -3.61 1.15 -21.53
CA VAL A 287 -3.26 2.41 -20.85
C VAL A 287 -3.10 3.56 -21.84
N VAL A 288 -2.43 3.33 -22.97
CA VAL A 288 -2.30 4.33 -24.03
C VAL A 288 -3.67 4.77 -24.53
N GLU A 289 -4.60 3.84 -24.71
CA GLU A 289 -5.97 4.16 -25.11
C GLU A 289 -6.73 4.93 -24.02
N GLU A 290 -6.60 4.50 -22.77
CA GLU A 290 -7.28 5.12 -21.65
C GLU A 290 -6.89 6.59 -21.40
N TYR A 291 -5.67 6.96 -21.80
CA TYR A 291 -5.13 8.33 -21.71
C TYR A 291 -5.10 9.05 -23.06
N ASP A 292 -5.61 8.44 -24.13
CA ASP A 292 -5.63 8.98 -25.50
C ASP A 292 -4.24 9.43 -25.98
N LEU A 293 -3.24 8.54 -25.86
CA LEU A 293 -1.84 8.82 -26.16
C LEU A 293 -1.31 8.15 -27.43
N ARG A 294 -2.16 7.45 -28.21
CA ARG A 294 -1.73 6.67 -29.39
C ARG A 294 -0.82 7.46 -30.33
N GLY A 295 -1.19 8.69 -30.65
CA GLY A 295 -0.42 9.57 -31.54
C GLY A 295 0.80 10.26 -30.92
N LYS A 296 1.11 10.00 -29.64
CA LYS A 296 2.21 10.65 -28.89
C LYS A 296 3.22 9.67 -28.33
N VAL A 297 3.14 8.39 -28.66
CA VAL A 297 4.05 7.40 -28.10
C VAL A 297 5.47 7.62 -28.62
N GLY A 298 6.39 7.90 -27.70
CA GLY A 298 7.80 8.13 -27.96
C GLY A 298 8.68 6.92 -27.65
N TYR A 299 9.64 7.12 -26.74
CA TYR A 299 10.68 6.14 -26.38
C TYR A 299 10.34 5.39 -25.10
N PHE A 300 10.93 4.21 -24.93
CA PHE A 300 10.70 3.32 -23.81
C PHE A 300 12.01 3.05 -23.09
N THR A 301 12.06 3.25 -21.78
CA THR A 301 13.19 2.79 -20.95
C THR A 301 12.75 1.60 -20.12
N MET A 302 13.42 0.47 -20.31
CA MET A 302 13.09 -0.82 -19.68
C MET A 302 14.38 -1.57 -19.33
N ASP A 303 14.34 -2.55 -18.45
CA ASP A 303 15.50 -3.40 -18.16
C ASP A 303 15.93 -4.24 -19.38
N ASN A 304 17.06 -4.94 -19.26
CA ASN A 304 17.69 -5.67 -20.35
C ASN A 304 17.11 -7.08 -20.52
N HIS A 305 15.80 -7.23 -20.41
CA HIS A 305 15.13 -8.52 -20.53
C HIS A 305 14.53 -8.72 -21.94
N ASP A 306 14.61 -9.94 -22.49
CA ASP A 306 14.14 -10.28 -23.85
C ASP A 306 12.63 -10.13 -24.02
N ALA A 307 11.86 -10.36 -22.94
CA ALA A 307 10.41 -10.15 -22.93
C ALA A 307 10.01 -8.72 -23.36
N ASN A 308 10.88 -7.73 -23.13
CA ASN A 308 10.64 -6.35 -23.54
C ASN A 308 10.84 -6.13 -25.04
N ASP A 309 11.70 -6.92 -25.71
CA ASP A 309 11.82 -6.89 -27.18
C ASP A 309 10.49 -7.39 -27.78
N THR A 310 10.00 -8.53 -27.29
CA THR A 310 8.70 -9.07 -27.70
C THR A 310 7.55 -8.08 -27.44
N MET A 311 7.57 -7.39 -26.30
CA MET A 311 6.57 -6.37 -25.98
C MET A 311 6.58 -5.22 -26.99
N LEU A 312 7.74 -4.69 -27.34
CA LEU A 312 7.85 -3.58 -28.28
C LEU A 312 7.50 -3.99 -29.71
N ASP A 313 7.88 -5.20 -30.13
CA ASP A 313 7.47 -5.76 -31.42
C ASP A 313 5.94 -5.85 -31.55
N ASP A 314 5.24 -6.20 -30.47
CA ASP A 314 3.78 -6.24 -30.46
C ASP A 314 3.16 -4.85 -30.39
N ILE A 315 3.75 -3.90 -29.67
CA ILE A 315 3.31 -2.49 -29.67
C ILE A 315 3.49 -1.87 -31.06
N ALA A 316 4.58 -2.17 -31.76
CA ALA A 316 4.87 -1.65 -33.09
C ALA A 316 3.84 -2.06 -34.16
N LYS A 317 3.13 -3.17 -33.95
CA LYS A 317 2.05 -3.61 -34.84
C LYS A 317 0.79 -2.75 -34.72
N GLU A 318 0.63 -2.07 -33.59
CA GLU A 318 -0.59 -1.31 -33.25
C GLU A 318 -0.36 0.21 -33.28
N ILE A 319 0.89 0.67 -33.34
CA ILE A 319 1.26 2.07 -33.38
C ILE A 319 2.09 2.36 -34.63
N ASP A 320 1.47 3.08 -35.57
CA ASP A 320 2.08 3.42 -36.85
C ASP A 320 3.40 4.20 -36.68
N GLY A 321 4.42 3.76 -37.41
CA GLY A 321 5.74 4.41 -37.44
C GLY A 321 6.60 4.19 -36.19
N LEU A 322 6.20 3.27 -35.29
CA LEU A 322 6.99 2.88 -34.14
C LEU A 322 8.05 1.85 -34.55
N ASP A 323 9.33 2.26 -34.51
CA ASP A 323 10.47 1.35 -34.64
C ASP A 323 10.78 0.74 -33.26
N PRO A 324 10.55 -0.58 -33.04
CA PRO A 324 10.70 -1.20 -31.74
C PRO A 324 12.17 -1.24 -31.26
N VAL A 325 13.13 -1.26 -32.19
CA VAL A 325 14.56 -1.30 -31.87
C VAL A 325 15.04 0.11 -31.55
N ALA A 326 14.78 1.08 -32.43
CA ALA A 326 15.27 2.45 -32.27
C ALA A 326 14.61 3.18 -31.08
N ARG A 327 13.40 2.80 -30.68
CA ARG A 327 12.66 3.43 -29.57
C ARG A 327 12.87 2.73 -28.23
N ARG A 328 13.67 1.66 -28.18
CA ARG A 328 14.05 0.99 -26.93
C ARG A 328 15.34 1.55 -26.35
N LEU A 329 15.25 2.11 -25.15
CA LEU A 329 16.37 2.47 -24.30
C LEU A 329 16.53 1.40 -23.22
N ARG A 330 17.75 0.88 -23.03
CA ARG A 330 18.06 -0.02 -21.93
C ARG A 330 18.26 0.79 -20.65
N CYS A 331 17.71 0.32 -19.54
CA CYS A 331 17.86 0.95 -18.23
C CYS A 331 19.35 0.98 -17.84
N SER A 332 19.94 2.18 -17.75
CA SER A 332 21.35 2.34 -17.45
C SER A 332 21.74 1.70 -16.11
N GLY A 333 20.87 1.78 -15.10
CA GLY A 333 21.11 1.13 -13.81
C GLY A 333 21.20 -0.39 -13.93
N HIS A 334 20.34 -0.99 -14.77
CA HIS A 334 20.36 -2.42 -15.01
C HIS A 334 21.60 -2.84 -15.82
N ILE A 335 21.97 -2.06 -16.84
CA ILE A 335 23.21 -2.30 -17.60
C ILE A 335 24.45 -2.21 -16.70
N MET A 336 24.52 -1.21 -15.83
CA MET A 336 25.60 -1.09 -14.85
C MET A 336 25.63 -2.27 -13.88
N ASN A 337 24.47 -2.77 -13.45
CA ASN A 337 24.40 -3.99 -12.67
C ASN A 337 25.00 -5.18 -13.43
N LEU A 338 24.56 -5.44 -14.67
CA LEU A 338 25.09 -6.54 -15.49
C LEU A 338 26.62 -6.47 -15.64
N ILE A 339 27.15 -5.27 -15.90
CA ILE A 339 28.60 -5.04 -15.98
C ILE A 339 29.29 -5.44 -14.67
N VAL A 340 28.79 -4.95 -13.53
CA VAL A 340 29.38 -5.25 -12.21
C VAL A 340 29.29 -6.74 -11.89
N GLN A 341 28.15 -7.37 -12.14
CA GLN A 341 27.94 -8.80 -11.88
C GLN A 341 28.89 -9.65 -12.72
N ALA A 342 29.07 -9.32 -14.00
CA ALA A 342 30.06 -9.98 -14.83
C ALA A 342 31.49 -9.79 -14.30
N PHE A 343 31.86 -8.60 -13.81
CA PHE A 343 33.18 -8.43 -13.19
C PHE A 343 33.38 -9.24 -11.90
N LEU A 344 32.35 -9.30 -11.05
CA LEU A 344 32.40 -10.02 -9.78
C LEU A 344 32.44 -11.55 -9.99
N PHE A 345 31.68 -12.04 -10.96
CA PHE A 345 31.42 -13.48 -11.14
C PHE A 345 32.07 -14.08 -12.39
N ARG A 346 32.88 -13.31 -13.13
CA ARG A 346 33.76 -13.88 -14.15
C ARG A 346 34.68 -14.89 -13.48
N SER A 347 34.53 -16.16 -13.88
CA SER A 347 35.27 -17.27 -13.33
C SER A 347 36.78 -17.00 -13.35
N LYS A 348 37.40 -16.96 -12.16
CA LYS A 348 38.85 -17.17 -11.98
C LYS A 348 39.19 -18.66 -11.89
N ALA A 349 38.20 -19.55 -12.02
CA ALA A 349 38.33 -20.97 -11.74
C ALA A 349 38.94 -21.73 -12.93
N LYS A 350 40.27 -21.74 -13.04
CA LYS A 350 41.11 -22.78 -13.69
C LYS A 350 40.67 -23.39 -15.06
N LYS A 351 39.76 -22.77 -15.82
CA LYS A 351 39.36 -23.12 -17.20
C LYS A 351 39.37 -21.89 -18.10
N ILE A 352 40.52 -21.22 -18.09
CA ILE A 352 40.80 -19.95 -18.78
C ILE A 352 40.56 -20.00 -20.31
N GLN A 353 40.42 -21.18 -20.94
CA GLN A 353 40.19 -21.29 -22.39
C GLN A 353 38.72 -21.40 -22.83
N GLU A 354 37.80 -21.80 -21.94
CA GLU A 354 36.35 -21.82 -22.22
C GLU A 354 35.70 -20.50 -21.77
N ASP A 355 36.18 -19.91 -20.66
CA ASP A 355 35.65 -18.68 -20.04
C ASP A 355 35.94 -17.37 -20.80
N GLU A 356 36.89 -17.36 -21.76
CA GLU A 356 37.00 -16.22 -22.69
C GLU A 356 35.81 -16.13 -23.65
N ARG A 357 35.04 -17.22 -23.80
CA ARG A 357 33.82 -17.27 -24.61
C ARG A 357 32.54 -17.10 -23.82
N GLU A 358 32.57 -17.27 -22.49
CA GLU A 358 31.38 -17.03 -21.65
C GLU A 358 31.09 -15.53 -21.65
N GLY A 359 29.99 -15.15 -22.29
CA GLY A 359 29.57 -13.75 -22.36
C GLY A 359 29.23 -13.21 -20.97
N ILE A 360 29.30 -11.88 -20.81
CA ILE A 360 28.82 -11.16 -19.60
C ILE A 360 27.41 -11.63 -19.21
N ASP A 361 26.55 -11.85 -20.22
CA ASP A 361 25.17 -12.30 -20.03
C ASP A 361 25.10 -13.76 -19.53
N GLU A 362 25.95 -14.66 -20.02
CA GLU A 362 25.95 -16.08 -19.63
C GLU A 362 26.38 -16.26 -18.15
N ALA A 363 27.42 -15.54 -17.74
CA ALA A 363 27.89 -15.56 -16.34
C ALA A 363 26.82 -15.01 -15.38
N TYR A 364 26.13 -13.93 -15.77
CA TYR A 364 25.04 -13.37 -14.98
C TYR A 364 23.81 -14.30 -14.94
N GLU A 365 23.44 -14.90 -16.06
CA GLU A 365 22.35 -15.88 -16.11
C GLU A 365 22.64 -17.09 -15.23
N ARG A 366 23.89 -17.57 -15.17
CA ARG A 366 24.28 -18.66 -14.28
C ARG A 366 24.07 -18.30 -12.81
N LEU A 367 24.47 -17.09 -12.40
CA LEU A 367 24.24 -16.56 -11.05
C LEU A 367 22.74 -16.53 -10.71
N CYS A 368 21.94 -15.89 -11.57
CA CYS A 368 20.49 -15.78 -11.38
C CYS A 368 19.82 -17.16 -11.28
N ARG A 369 20.19 -18.10 -12.15
CA ARG A 369 19.63 -19.47 -12.14
C ARG A 369 19.97 -20.21 -10.85
N LEU A 370 21.17 -20.03 -10.29
CA LEU A 370 21.53 -20.66 -9.02
C LEU A 370 20.72 -20.08 -7.86
N SER A 371 20.65 -18.75 -7.79
CA SER A 371 19.84 -18.01 -6.81
C SER A 371 18.37 -18.45 -6.85
N GLU A 372 17.75 -18.50 -8.03
CA GLU A 372 16.37 -18.96 -8.20
C GLU A 372 16.17 -20.42 -7.78
N ARG A 373 17.11 -21.32 -8.12
CA ARG A 373 17.03 -22.74 -7.73
C ARG A 373 17.15 -22.93 -6.23
N GLU A 374 17.99 -22.15 -5.56
CA GLU A 374 18.13 -22.16 -4.10
C GLU A 374 16.88 -21.60 -3.42
N GLU A 375 16.42 -20.41 -3.81
CA GLU A 375 15.24 -19.77 -3.21
C GLU A 375 13.95 -20.56 -3.48
N GLY A 376 13.84 -21.17 -4.66
CA GLY A 376 12.75 -22.05 -5.04
C GLY A 376 12.79 -23.42 -4.35
N GLY A 377 13.86 -23.75 -3.62
CA GLY A 377 14.04 -25.06 -2.99
C GLY A 377 14.14 -26.22 -3.99
N ILE A 378 14.54 -25.93 -5.24
CA ILE A 378 14.71 -26.91 -6.31
C ILE A 378 15.94 -27.78 -6.02
N ILE A 379 16.98 -27.17 -5.47
CA ILE A 379 18.18 -27.86 -5.00
C ILE A 379 18.23 -27.92 -3.48
N THR A 380 18.93 -28.94 -2.96
CA THR A 380 19.18 -29.02 -1.52
C THR A 380 20.15 -27.93 -1.08
N LYS A 381 20.07 -27.53 0.20
CA LYS A 381 21.02 -26.56 0.78
C LYS A 381 22.48 -26.98 0.59
N ALA A 382 22.77 -28.28 0.70
CA ALA A 382 24.12 -28.81 0.50
C ALA A 382 24.61 -28.67 -0.95
N GLN A 383 23.73 -28.92 -1.93
CA GLN A 383 24.03 -28.69 -3.34
C GLN A 383 24.23 -27.22 -3.64
N ALA A 384 23.33 -26.34 -3.15
CA ALA A 384 23.47 -24.89 -3.30
C ALA A 384 24.79 -24.39 -2.73
N THR A 385 25.15 -24.83 -1.53
CA THR A 385 26.41 -24.44 -0.86
C THR A 385 27.63 -24.81 -1.71
N GLU A 386 27.64 -26.00 -2.32
CA GLU A 386 28.75 -26.45 -3.17
C GLU A 386 28.80 -25.70 -4.51
N GLU A 387 27.66 -25.52 -5.18
CA GLU A 387 27.59 -24.73 -6.43
C GLU A 387 27.99 -23.26 -6.18
N TRP A 388 27.61 -22.68 -5.04
CA TRP A 388 28.02 -21.32 -4.67
C TRP A 388 29.54 -21.19 -4.50
N ARG A 389 30.24 -22.21 -3.98
CA ARG A 389 31.71 -22.18 -3.83
C ARG A 389 32.46 -22.06 -5.16
N GLU A 390 31.83 -22.41 -6.28
CA GLU A 390 32.41 -22.21 -7.62
C GLU A 390 32.61 -20.72 -7.95
N PHE A 391 31.89 -19.83 -7.26
CA PHE A 391 32.06 -18.37 -7.33
C PHE A 391 33.14 -17.83 -6.38
N SER A 392 34.12 -18.66 -5.99
CA SER A 392 35.29 -18.26 -5.20
C SER A 392 34.89 -17.64 -3.85
N VAL A 393 35.57 -16.56 -3.43
CA VAL A 393 35.37 -15.85 -2.18
C VAL A 393 33.95 -15.30 -2.03
N LEU A 394 33.33 -14.88 -3.13
CA LEU A 394 31.96 -14.36 -3.11
C LEU A 394 30.96 -15.48 -2.78
N GLY A 395 31.21 -16.67 -3.30
CA GLY A 395 30.47 -17.88 -2.95
C GLY A 395 30.53 -18.24 -1.47
N LYS A 396 31.74 -18.23 -0.90
CA LYS A 396 31.93 -18.44 0.54
C LYS A 396 31.19 -17.38 1.36
N LEU A 397 31.30 -16.11 0.95
CA LEU A 397 30.63 -15.00 1.64
C LEU A 397 29.10 -15.10 1.58
N HIS A 398 28.53 -15.54 0.46
CA HIS A 398 27.11 -15.88 0.35
C HIS A 398 26.73 -16.99 1.34
N ASN A 399 27.48 -18.10 1.36
CA ASN A 399 27.23 -19.22 2.27
C ASN A 399 27.26 -18.79 3.75
N LEU A 400 28.21 -17.92 4.12
CA LEU A 400 28.28 -17.32 5.46
C LEU A 400 27.06 -16.44 5.77
N CYS A 401 26.58 -15.67 4.79
CA CYS A 401 25.35 -14.90 4.91
C CYS A 401 24.14 -15.79 5.17
N ILE A 402 23.98 -16.88 4.40
CA ILE A 402 22.91 -17.86 4.60
C ILE A 402 23.04 -18.53 5.97
N TYR A 403 24.26 -18.92 6.37
CA TYR A 403 24.51 -19.56 7.66
C TYR A 403 24.17 -18.65 8.84
N SER A 404 24.53 -17.36 8.78
CA SER A 404 24.19 -16.35 9.80
C SER A 404 22.67 -16.21 10.02
N ARG A 405 21.85 -16.67 9.07
CA ARG A 405 20.38 -16.58 9.09
C ARG A 405 19.71 -17.95 9.22
N SER A 406 20.49 -19.02 9.41
CA SER A 406 20.00 -20.40 9.42
C SER A 406 19.10 -20.73 10.62
N SER A 407 19.22 -19.97 11.71
CA SER A 407 18.32 -20.06 12.87
C SER A 407 18.20 -18.70 13.57
N THR A 408 17.12 -18.52 14.34
CA THR A 408 16.91 -17.32 15.16
C THR A 408 18.03 -17.09 16.17
N SER A 409 18.59 -18.16 16.75
CA SER A 409 19.72 -18.06 17.69
C SER A 409 20.93 -17.50 16.97
N ILE A 410 21.38 -18.18 15.91
CA ILE A 410 22.58 -17.79 15.14
C ILE A 410 22.45 -16.36 14.62
N TYR A 411 21.25 -15.96 14.16
CA TYR A 411 21.01 -14.60 13.70
C TYR A 411 21.16 -13.54 14.81
N ASN A 412 20.62 -13.83 16.00
CA ASN A 412 20.74 -12.93 17.14
C ASN A 412 22.18 -12.88 17.66
N ASP A 413 22.86 -14.02 17.72
CA ASP A 413 24.25 -14.16 18.15
C ASP A 413 25.18 -13.37 17.19
N PHE A 414 25.03 -13.57 15.88
CA PHE A 414 25.74 -12.80 14.85
C PHE A 414 25.49 -11.30 15.00
N LYS A 415 24.24 -10.89 15.18
CA LYS A 415 23.88 -9.48 15.29
C LYS A 415 24.43 -8.86 16.59
N ALA A 416 24.51 -9.62 17.68
CA ALA A 416 25.09 -9.14 18.93
C ALA A 416 26.60 -8.91 18.79
N GLU A 417 27.31 -9.82 18.14
CA GLU A 417 28.76 -9.76 17.93
C GLU A 417 29.15 -8.62 16.97
N ILE A 418 28.57 -8.63 15.77
CA ILE A 418 28.88 -7.68 14.72
C ILE A 418 28.25 -6.30 15.01
N GLY A 419 27.10 -6.25 15.68
CA GLY A 419 26.31 -5.05 15.94
C GLY A 419 25.27 -4.74 14.85
N ARG A 420 25.23 -5.54 13.78
CA ARG A 420 24.27 -5.42 12.69
C ARG A 420 24.08 -6.76 11.99
N ALA A 421 22.98 -6.89 11.25
CA ALA A 421 22.77 -8.04 10.38
C ALA A 421 23.57 -7.91 9.10
N LEU A 422 24.03 -9.04 8.56
CA LEU A 422 24.63 -9.09 7.24
C LEU A 422 23.54 -8.91 6.17
N PRO A 423 23.69 -7.95 5.24
CA PRO A 423 22.77 -7.79 4.13
C PRO A 423 22.81 -9.05 3.25
N ARG A 424 21.63 -9.57 2.88
CA ARG A 424 21.54 -10.68 1.93
C ARG A 424 21.69 -10.15 0.50
N ASP A 425 22.51 -10.82 -0.29
CA ASP A 425 22.56 -10.66 -1.72
C ASP A 425 21.19 -11.02 -2.35
N ASN A 426 20.82 -10.33 -3.43
CA ASN A 426 19.51 -10.43 -4.07
C ASN A 426 19.57 -9.83 -5.47
N ASP A 427 19.14 -10.61 -6.47
CA ASP A 427 19.18 -10.24 -7.89
C ASP A 427 18.29 -9.02 -8.21
N THR A 428 17.22 -8.82 -7.46
CA THR A 428 16.31 -7.66 -7.62
C THR A 428 16.87 -6.37 -7.02
N ARG A 429 17.89 -6.45 -6.15
CA ARG A 429 18.52 -5.29 -5.52
C ARG A 429 19.96 -5.20 -6.01
N TRP A 430 20.17 -4.52 -7.13
CA TRP A 430 21.44 -4.47 -7.87
C TRP A 430 22.70 -4.09 -7.06
N ASN A 431 22.57 -3.46 -5.88
CA ASN A 431 23.71 -3.16 -5.01
C ASN A 431 23.89 -4.14 -3.83
N SER A 432 23.18 -5.26 -3.81
CA SER A 432 23.14 -6.18 -2.67
C SER A 432 24.50 -6.81 -2.37
N TRP A 433 25.23 -7.21 -3.43
CA TRP A 433 26.58 -7.77 -3.31
C TRP A 433 27.57 -6.76 -2.76
N PHE A 434 27.53 -5.51 -3.26
CA PHE A 434 28.32 -4.42 -2.70
C PHE A 434 28.04 -4.25 -1.20
N ARG A 435 26.77 -4.23 -0.78
CA ARG A 435 26.40 -4.10 0.64
C ARG A 435 26.86 -5.28 1.50
N LEU A 436 26.82 -6.49 0.95
CA LEU A 436 27.31 -7.69 1.63
C LEU A 436 28.82 -7.59 1.86
N ILE A 437 29.59 -7.27 0.82
CA ILE A 437 31.05 -7.12 0.85
C ILE A 437 31.47 -5.98 1.78
N ASP A 438 30.88 -4.79 1.61
CA ASP A 438 31.15 -3.58 2.40
C ASP A 438 30.99 -3.85 3.91
N VAL A 439 29.89 -4.50 4.30
CA VAL A 439 29.67 -4.85 5.72
C VAL A 439 30.66 -5.88 6.24
N ALA A 440 31.02 -6.88 5.43
CA ALA A 440 32.01 -7.88 5.81
C ALA A 440 33.39 -7.24 6.04
N ILE A 441 33.81 -6.33 5.16
CA ILE A 441 35.11 -5.62 5.24
C ILE A 441 35.12 -4.64 6.43
N GLU A 442 34.09 -3.80 6.56
CA GLU A 442 33.96 -2.84 7.67
C GLU A 442 34.05 -3.51 9.05
N ASN A 443 33.57 -4.76 9.15
CA ASN A 443 33.51 -5.52 10.40
C ASN A 443 34.47 -6.70 10.43
N ARG A 444 35.53 -6.71 9.60
CA ARG A 444 36.43 -7.84 9.38
C ARG A 444 36.89 -8.55 10.66
N ALA A 445 37.33 -7.79 11.67
CA ALA A 445 37.84 -8.36 12.93
C ALA A 445 36.77 -9.20 13.64
N LYS A 446 35.60 -8.60 13.90
CA LYS A 446 34.48 -9.28 14.56
C LYS A 446 33.91 -10.42 13.71
N PHE A 447 33.93 -10.25 12.39
CA PHE A 447 33.48 -11.27 11.46
C PHE A 447 34.39 -12.50 11.50
N MET A 448 35.71 -12.28 11.60
CA MET A 448 36.69 -13.35 11.79
C MET A 448 36.51 -14.10 13.10
N ASP A 449 36.28 -13.37 14.20
CA ASP A 449 36.01 -13.97 15.51
C ASP A 449 34.76 -14.87 15.44
N TRP A 450 33.67 -14.36 14.84
CA TRP A 450 32.44 -15.15 14.63
C TRP A 450 32.65 -16.39 13.75
N ILE A 451 33.43 -16.28 12.66
CA ILE A 451 33.79 -17.44 11.82
C ILE A 451 34.55 -18.49 12.66
N GLN A 452 35.49 -18.05 13.50
CA GLN A 452 36.30 -18.93 14.32
C GLN A 452 35.45 -19.68 15.36
N GLU A 453 34.53 -18.99 16.03
CA GLU A 453 33.59 -19.60 16.99
C GLU A 453 32.66 -20.64 16.33
N ASN A 454 32.32 -20.43 15.06
CA ASN A 454 31.41 -21.29 14.30
C ASN A 454 32.12 -22.22 13.31
N HIS A 455 33.44 -22.36 13.41
CA HIS A 455 34.28 -23.05 12.43
C HIS A 455 33.83 -24.49 12.14
N ALA A 456 33.36 -25.22 13.16
CA ALA A 456 32.90 -26.60 12.99
C ALA A 456 31.66 -26.76 12.10
N LYS A 457 30.90 -25.69 11.87
CA LYS A 457 29.70 -25.68 11.01
C LYS A 457 29.92 -24.97 9.68
N ILE A 458 30.84 -24.01 9.65
CA ILE A 458 31.21 -23.24 8.45
C ILE A 458 32.20 -24.04 7.58
N GLU A 459 33.14 -24.75 8.20
CA GLU A 459 34.15 -25.59 7.55
C GLU A 459 34.81 -24.94 6.33
N LYS A 460 34.43 -25.36 5.12
CA LYS A 460 35.02 -24.96 3.84
C LYS A 460 34.71 -23.50 3.43
N ASP A 461 33.72 -22.88 4.07
CA ASP A 461 33.32 -21.50 3.77
C ASP A 461 34.04 -20.48 4.67
N ALA A 462 34.94 -20.92 5.56
CA ALA A 462 35.73 -20.01 6.38
C ALA A 462 36.68 -19.19 5.49
N LEU A 463 36.64 -17.86 5.65
CA LEU A 463 37.46 -16.94 4.87
C LEU A 463 38.90 -16.90 5.40
N ASP A 464 39.87 -17.28 4.57
CA ASP A 464 41.28 -17.21 4.89
C ASP A 464 41.90 -15.84 4.58
N HIS A 465 43.20 -15.68 4.83
CA HIS A 465 43.88 -14.40 4.60
C HIS A 465 43.85 -13.96 3.13
N ASN A 466 43.89 -14.88 2.18
CA ASN A 466 43.83 -14.56 0.76
C ASN A 466 42.41 -14.17 0.36
N ASP A 467 41.39 -14.86 0.87
CA ASP A 467 39.99 -14.53 0.67
C ASP A 467 39.71 -13.07 1.10
N TRP A 468 40.20 -12.66 2.29
CA TRP A 468 40.04 -11.28 2.78
C TRP A 468 40.86 -10.22 2.04
N ASN A 469 41.92 -10.61 1.34
CA ASN A 469 42.67 -9.69 0.48
C ASN A 469 42.03 -9.58 -0.91
N GLU A 470 41.26 -10.59 -1.33
CA GLU A 470 40.49 -10.59 -2.57
C GLU A 470 39.18 -9.79 -2.44
N LEU A 471 38.51 -9.84 -1.28
CA LEU A 471 37.40 -8.96 -0.91
C LEU A 471 37.86 -7.51 -0.74
#